data_AF-A0A1Y6KDS2-F1
#
_entry.id   AF-A0A1Y6KDS2-F1
#
_cell.length_a   1.000
_cell.length_b   1.000
_cell.length_c   1.000
_cell.angle_alpha   90.00
_cell.angle_beta   90.00
_cell.angle_gamma   90.00
#
_symmetry.space_group_name_H-M   'P 1'
#
loop_
_entity.id
_entity.type
_entity.pdbx_description
1 polymer ?
#
loop_
_entity_poly.entity_id
_entity_poly.type
_entity_poly.pdbx_seq_one_letter_code
_entity_poly.pdbx_strand_id
1 'polypeptide(L)'
;MARGEQGQVRKLIAFDEDTFDKLKQLGRDQMLSLQDLADEAFMDLLEKHGVPADLKDALRRSAAEDATDDDTPPAHKAKPKTRAHPKRKQRSKISA
;
A
#
# COMPACT_ATOMS: atom_id res chain seq x y z
N MET A 1 -29.96 2.51 18.33
CA MET A 1 -28.75 2.92 17.58
C MET A 1 -28.92 2.43 16.14
N ALA A 2 -29.50 3.25 15.26
CA ALA A 2 -29.60 2.93 13.83
C ALA A 2 -28.24 3.25 13.20
N ARG A 3 -27.43 2.22 12.96
CA ARG A 3 -26.16 2.36 12.24
C ARG A 3 -26.53 2.54 10.77
N GLY A 4 -26.50 3.78 10.30
CA GLY A 4 -26.88 4.14 8.95
C GLY A 4 -26.15 3.30 7.92
N GLU A 5 -26.88 2.85 6.92
CA GLU A 5 -26.38 2.37 5.64
C GLU A 5 -25.56 3.50 5.00
N GLN A 6 -24.28 3.64 5.38
CA GLN A 6 -23.37 4.54 4.70
C GLN A 6 -23.32 4.09 3.23
N GLY A 7 -23.86 4.94 2.34
CA GLY A 7 -24.35 4.56 1.02
C GLY A 7 -23.34 3.80 0.18
N GLN A 8 -23.62 2.51 -0.05
CA GLN A 8 -22.83 1.68 -0.93
C GLN A 8 -23.08 2.11 -2.39
N VAL A 9 -22.15 2.86 -2.98
CA VAL A 9 -22.22 3.25 -4.39
C VAL A 9 -21.70 2.10 -5.24
N ARG A 10 -22.55 1.55 -6.11
CA ARG A 10 -22.19 0.43 -7.00
C ARG A 10 -21.95 0.94 -8.40
N LYS A 11 -20.78 0.65 -8.97
CA LYS A 11 -20.50 0.81 -10.39
C LYS A 11 -20.60 -0.55 -11.07
N LEU A 12 -21.37 -0.64 -12.15
CA LEU A 12 -21.41 -1.84 -12.98
C LEU A 12 -20.27 -1.78 -13.99
N ILE A 13 -19.42 -2.81 -13.99
CA ILE A 13 -18.28 -2.95 -14.90
C ILE A 13 -18.58 -4.14 -15.80
N ALA A 14 -18.60 -3.91 -17.10
CA ALA A 14 -18.73 -4.97 -18.09
C ALA A 14 -17.35 -5.63 -18.31
N PHE A 15 -17.33 -6.96 -18.31
CA PHE A 15 -16.20 -7.78 -18.74
C PHE A 15 -16.64 -8.61 -19.93
N ASP A 16 -15.74 -8.86 -20.88
CA ASP A 16 -15.90 -9.96 -21.81
C ASP A 16 -15.81 -11.30 -21.07
N GLU A 17 -16.47 -12.33 -21.61
CA GLU A 17 -16.57 -13.64 -20.96
C GLU A 17 -15.20 -14.27 -20.72
N ASP A 18 -14.29 -14.17 -21.69
CA ASP A 18 -12.95 -14.73 -21.61
C ASP A 18 -12.12 -14.08 -20.49
N THR A 19 -12.16 -12.74 -20.37
CA THR A 19 -11.48 -12.02 -19.30
C THR A 19 -12.09 -12.34 -17.94
N PHE A 20 -13.41 -12.42 -17.85
CA PHE A 20 -14.06 -12.79 -16.59
C PHE A 20 -13.70 -14.21 -16.13
N ASP A 21 -13.58 -15.15 -17.05
CA ASP A 21 -13.15 -16.52 -16.75
C ASP A 21 -11.70 -16.58 -16.28
N LYS A 22 -10.80 -15.81 -16.90
CA LYS A 22 -9.42 -15.65 -16.44
C LYS A 22 -9.33 -15.03 -15.05
N LEU A 23 -10.14 -14.01 -14.75
CA LEU A 23 -10.19 -13.42 -13.41
C LEU A 23 -10.69 -14.41 -12.36
N LYS A 24 -11.71 -15.22 -12.68
CA LYS A 24 -12.20 -16.29 -11.80
C LYS A 24 -11.17 -17.40 -11.59
N GLN A 25 -10.38 -17.72 -12.62
CA GLN A 25 -9.29 -18.68 -12.50
C GLN A 25 -8.17 -18.12 -11.62
N LEU A 26 -7.76 -16.87 -11.85
CA LEU A 26 -6.75 -16.18 -11.05
C LEU A 26 -7.15 -16.10 -9.57
N GLY A 27 -8.42 -15.81 -9.28
CA GLY A 27 -8.94 -15.83 -7.91
C GLY A 27 -8.82 -17.22 -7.27
N ARG A 28 -9.16 -18.29 -8.00
CA ARG A 28 -9.01 -19.67 -7.51
C ARG A 28 -7.55 -20.05 -7.25
N ASP A 29 -6.65 -19.66 -8.14
CA ASP A 29 -5.23 -19.98 -8.02
C ASP A 29 -4.59 -19.28 -6.80
N GLN A 30 -5.07 -18.08 -6.46
CA GLN A 30 -4.61 -17.31 -5.29
C GLN A 30 -5.46 -17.53 -4.03
N MET A 31 -6.50 -18.37 -4.09
CA MET A 31 -7.50 -18.57 -3.03
C MET A 31 -8.19 -17.27 -2.57
N LEU A 32 -8.42 -16.34 -3.50
CA LEU A 32 -9.10 -15.07 -3.28
C LEU A 32 -10.46 -15.02 -3.97
N SER A 33 -11.38 -14.22 -3.44
CA SER A 33 -12.58 -13.86 -4.19
C SER A 33 -12.28 -12.80 -5.26
N LEU A 34 -13.18 -12.64 -6.23
CA LEU A 34 -13.06 -11.57 -7.22
C LEU A 34 -13.06 -10.18 -6.56
N GLN A 35 -13.76 -10.01 -5.43
CA GLN A 35 -13.78 -8.74 -4.73
C GLN A 35 -12.45 -8.45 -4.04
N ASP A 36 -11.84 -9.45 -3.40
CA ASP A 36 -10.53 -9.27 -2.78
C ASP A 36 -9.46 -8.93 -3.83
N LEU A 37 -9.51 -9.60 -4.99
CA LEU A 37 -8.65 -9.29 -6.14
C LEU A 37 -8.87 -7.86 -6.66
N ALA A 38 -10.12 -7.40 -6.70
CA ALA A 38 -10.45 -6.06 -7.12
C ALA A 38 -9.95 -5.01 -6.12
N ASP A 39 -10.18 -5.23 -4.83
CA ASP A 39 -9.75 -4.32 -3.77
C ASP A 39 -8.22 -4.18 -3.77
N GLU A 40 -7.47 -5.27 -3.90
CA GLU A 40 -6.01 -5.24 -4.02
C GLU A 40 -5.56 -4.47 -5.27
N ALA A 41 -6.13 -4.79 -6.44
CA ALA A 41 -5.77 -4.12 -7.69
C ALA A 41 -6.09 -2.61 -7.66
N PHE A 42 -7.18 -2.21 -7.02
CA PHE A 42 -7.54 -0.80 -6.84
C PHE A 42 -6.62 -0.09 -5.86
N MET A 43 -6.25 -0.71 -4.73
CA MET A 43 -5.27 -0.14 -3.81
C MET A 43 -3.95 0.13 -4.53
N ASP A 44 -3.43 -0.87 -5.24
CA ASP A 44 -2.21 -0.77 -6.04
C ASP A 44 -2.27 0.36 -7.07
N LEU A 45 -3.41 0.54 -7.72
CA LEU A 45 -3.64 1.61 -8.69
C LEU A 45 -3.65 2.99 -8.02
N LEU A 46 -4.40 3.13 -6.93
CA LEU A 46 -4.54 4.39 -6.21
C LEU A 46 -3.18 4.84 -5.64
N GLU A 47 -2.41 3.93 -5.07
CA GLU A 47 -1.08 4.22 -4.54
C GLU A 47 -0.11 4.69 -5.64
N LYS A 48 -0.10 4.04 -6.81
CA LYS A 48 0.73 4.45 -7.96
C LYS A 48 0.39 5.84 -8.48
N HIS A 49 -0.86 6.26 -8.35
CA HIS A 49 -1.33 7.59 -8.76
C HIS A 49 -1.33 8.61 -7.60
N GLY A 50 -0.83 8.24 -6.42
CA GLY A 50 -0.76 9.13 -5.26
C GLY A 50 -2.14 9.50 -4.71
N VAL A 51 -3.16 8.68 -4.95
CA VAL A 51 -4.49 8.82 -4.37
C VAL A 51 -4.55 7.97 -3.09
N PRO A 52 -5.04 8.50 -1.96
CA PRO A 52 -5.18 7.71 -0.73
C PRO A 52 -6.13 6.52 -0.95
N ALA A 53 -5.66 5.31 -0.65
CA ALA A 53 -6.43 4.08 -0.85
C ALA A 53 -7.46 3.81 0.26
N ASP A 54 -7.25 4.38 1.46
CA ASP A 54 -8.13 4.21 2.62
C ASP A 54 -8.46 5.56 3.28
N LEU A 55 -9.58 5.62 4.03
CA LEU A 55 -10.02 6.80 4.77
C LEU A 55 -8.94 7.30 5.73
N LYS A 56 -8.22 6.39 6.38
CA LYS A 56 -7.14 6.75 7.29
C LYS A 56 -6.02 7.53 6.58
N ASP A 57 -5.64 7.08 5.38
CA ASP A 57 -4.61 7.75 4.59
C ASP A 57 -5.12 9.07 4.01
N ALA A 58 -6.40 9.13 3.63
CA ALA A 58 -7.05 10.36 3.21
C ALA A 58 -7.04 11.41 4.33
N LEU A 59 -7.49 11.04 5.54
CA LEU A 59 -7.51 11.93 6.70
C LEU A 59 -6.10 12.39 7.09
N ARG A 60 -5.11 11.49 7.03
CA ARG A 60 -3.72 11.84 7.31
C ARG A 60 -3.18 12.86 6.32
N ARG A 61 -3.55 12.73 5.04
CA ARG A 61 -3.14 13.67 4.00
C ARG A 61 -3.82 15.02 4.19
N SER A 62 -5.13 15.05 4.40
CA SER A 62 -5.86 16.32 4.64
C SER A 62 -5.31 17.05 5.87
N ALA A 63 -5.09 16.35 6.98
CA ALA A 63 -4.50 16.97 8.18
C ALA A 63 -3.04 17.44 7.97
N ALA A 64 -2.30 16.81 7.06
CA ALA A 64 -0.95 17.25 6.70
C ALA A 64 -0.99 18.47 5.76
N GLU A 65 -1.97 18.55 4.86
CA GLU A 65 -2.21 19.72 4.00
C GLU A 65 -2.62 20.93 4.85
N ASP A 66 -3.55 20.76 5.80
CA ASP A 66 -3.92 21.81 6.78
C ASP A 66 -2.72 22.28 7.64
N ALA A 67 -1.79 21.36 7.98
CA ALA A 67 -0.61 21.70 8.77
C ALA A 67 0.52 22.37 7.98
N THR A 68 0.46 22.36 6.63
CA THR A 68 1.45 23.04 5.78
C THR A 68 1.09 24.49 5.44
N ASP A 69 -0.15 24.90 5.72
CA ASP A 69 -0.57 26.31 5.62
C ASP A 69 -0.12 27.15 6.84
N ASP A 70 0.35 26.50 7.91
CA ASP A 70 1.05 27.12 9.04
C ASP A 70 2.57 26.88 8.93
N ASP A 71 3.34 27.97 8.87
CA ASP A 71 4.80 28.08 8.68
C ASP A 71 5.63 27.25 9.69
N THR A 72 5.72 25.92 9.51
CA THR A 72 6.61 25.07 10.33
C THR A 72 7.25 23.94 9.51
N PRO A 73 8.60 23.74 9.54
CA PRO A 73 9.27 22.79 8.65
C PRO A 73 8.98 21.32 9.02
N PRO A 74 8.80 20.41 8.04
CA PRO A 74 8.48 19.02 8.32
C PRO A 74 9.69 18.25 8.85
N ALA A 75 9.55 17.65 10.03
CA ALA A 75 10.50 16.69 10.57
C ALA A 75 10.53 15.44 9.67
N HIS A 76 11.55 15.35 8.81
CA HIS A 76 11.83 14.16 8.04
C HIS A 76 11.97 12.93 8.95
N LYS A 77 11.16 11.90 8.67
CA LYS A 77 11.20 10.59 9.33
C LYS A 77 12.64 10.04 9.35
N ALA A 78 13.23 9.97 10.54
CA ALA A 78 14.49 9.27 10.76
C ALA A 78 14.29 7.77 10.51
N LYS A 79 14.76 7.26 9.37
CA LYS A 79 14.93 5.82 9.15
C LYS A 79 16.04 5.33 10.10
N PRO A 80 15.81 4.35 10.98
CA PRO A 80 16.87 3.81 11.83
C PRO A 80 17.88 3.07 10.95
N LYS A 81 19.15 3.50 11.01
CA LYS A 81 20.25 2.88 10.29
C LYS A 81 20.44 1.44 10.75
N THR A 82 20.54 0.57 9.77
CA THR A 82 20.82 -0.86 9.86
C THR A 82 22.04 -1.16 10.75
N ARG A 83 21.88 -2.18 11.59
CA ARG A 83 22.89 -2.73 12.51
C ARG A 83 24.19 -3.05 11.77
N ALA A 84 25.27 -2.37 12.12
CA ALA A 84 26.62 -2.66 11.65
C ALA A 84 27.00 -4.11 12.01
N HIS A 85 27.29 -4.93 10.98
CA HIS A 85 27.98 -6.21 11.16
C HIS A 85 29.48 -5.95 11.34
N PRO A 86 30.12 -6.39 12.44
CA PRO A 86 31.58 -6.29 12.55
C PRO A 86 32.25 -7.24 11.55
N LYS A 87 33.15 -6.68 10.73
CA LYS A 87 33.89 -7.38 9.68
C LYS A 87 34.76 -8.49 10.29
N ARG A 88 34.58 -9.73 9.80
CA ARG A 88 35.51 -10.86 9.98
C ARG A 88 36.91 -10.44 9.55
N LYS A 89 37.86 -10.40 10.48
CA LYS A 89 39.29 -10.19 10.20
C LYS A 89 39.90 -11.54 9.85
N GLN A 90 39.93 -11.88 8.56
CA GLN A 90 40.67 -13.04 8.07
C GLN A 90 42.03 -12.59 7.53
N ARG A 91 43.08 -13.09 8.20
CA ARG A 91 44.42 -13.47 7.69
C ARG A 91 45.34 -12.38 7.15
N SER A 92 46.56 -12.36 7.71
CA SER A 92 47.75 -12.65 6.91
C SER A 92 48.87 -13.20 7.81
N LYS A 93 49.50 -14.29 7.34
CA LYS A 93 50.79 -14.82 7.80
C LYS A 93 51.89 -13.76 7.61
N ILE A 94 53.02 -13.86 8.31
CA ILE A 94 54.41 -13.77 7.79
C ILE A 94 55.42 -13.97 8.94
N SER A 95 56.33 -14.92 8.69
CA SER A 95 57.66 -15.28 9.23
C SER A 95 58.30 -14.56 10.43
N ALA A 96 58.94 -15.35 11.31
CA ALA A 96 60.41 -15.49 11.41
C ALA A 96 60.75 -16.82 12.12
#